data_AF-A0ABD4V5F7-F1
#
_entry.id   AF-A0ABD4V5F7-F1
#
_cell.length_a   1.000
_cell.length_b   1.000
_cell.length_c   1.000
_cell.angle_alpha   90.00
_cell.angle_beta   90.00
_cell.angle_gamma   90.00
#
_symmetry.space_group_name_H-M   'P 1'
#
loop_
_entity.id
_entity.type
_entity.pdbx_description
1 polymer ?
#
loop_
_entity_poly.entity_id
_entity_poly.type
_entity_poly.pdbx_seq_one_letter_code
_entity_poly.pdbx_strand_id
1 'polypeptide(L)'
;MRSRRLRTRGAVAALAGTLLALSAGQTAVAARATAADPAPRTAVTVSAAQDQAARAVARSLTGSTWRARLQRAALTSDEVPVTALAAREAGPLKATLAAADRRITAAKGLDATAGSLLRLRLGADAMRAALRSGTTPWVAAATSDDDTRTLVAYDSRGRSHTLDAHDTPARPVYIVDIDGSAALAAGLDVLSDRLNRYGLRSTAPDAQPRVGHAAGARTAGGGFWTSRITAVELSDDEEPWAKGDAEIYTLVTGFGQDGAVRVDPVDMPYLDNDGTVYRPNQILVNWSNYKYDLADAVMMEEDGSTNYRDLAKAIATVLLTITDQGSYIPLVNAVLDAIPDDWWTDDPDYVDSWYTLARSDTGTRYGARGNGWMTVEPYFVQEL
;
A
#
# COMPACT_ATOMS: atom_id res chain seq x y z
N MET A 1 88.58 -34.34 -21.35
CA MET A 1 88.70 -34.70 -19.91
C MET A 1 87.34 -34.43 -19.28
N ARG A 2 86.51 -35.47 -19.14
CA ARG A 2 86.06 -36.12 -17.87
C ARG A 2 85.46 -35.08 -16.89
N SER A 3 84.19 -35.15 -16.47
CA SER A 3 83.41 -36.31 -16.00
C SER A 3 81.89 -35.96 -15.95
N ARG A 4 81.00 -36.80 -16.52
CA ARG A 4 80.04 -37.76 -15.86
C ARG A 4 78.89 -37.09 -15.07
N ARG A 5 77.63 -37.55 -15.02
CA ARG A 5 76.84 -38.69 -15.57
C ARG A 5 75.37 -38.55 -15.07
N LEU A 6 74.43 -39.15 -15.83
CA LEU A 6 73.15 -39.82 -15.45
C LEU A 6 72.10 -39.09 -14.58
N ARG A 7 70.84 -38.95 -15.03
CA ARG A 7 69.72 -39.94 -15.00
C ARG A 7 69.45 -40.54 -13.61
N THR A 8 68.28 -40.22 -13.04
CA THR A 8 67.39 -41.22 -12.41
C THR A 8 65.99 -40.65 -12.14
N ARG A 9 64.98 -41.41 -12.57
CA ARG A 9 63.63 -41.43 -11.98
C ARG A 9 63.74 -42.02 -10.57
N GLY A 10 62.97 -41.51 -9.62
CA GLY A 10 62.82 -42.09 -8.28
C GLY A 10 61.64 -41.46 -7.57
N ALA A 11 60.59 -42.26 -7.39
CA ALA A 11 59.38 -41.92 -6.67
C ALA A 11 59.54 -42.18 -5.15
N VAL A 12 58.57 -41.65 -4.40
CA VAL A 12 58.13 -42.01 -3.04
C VAL A 12 58.88 -41.37 -1.87
N ALA A 13 58.22 -40.41 -1.21
CA ALA A 13 57.93 -40.49 0.22
C ALA A 13 56.77 -39.55 0.56
N ALA A 14 55.73 -40.13 1.15
CA ALA A 14 54.54 -39.47 1.63
C ALA A 14 54.83 -38.56 2.83
N LEU A 15 54.17 -37.41 2.89
CA LEU A 15 53.78 -36.78 4.14
C LEU A 15 52.30 -36.42 4.04
N ALA A 16 51.52 -37.20 4.77
CA ALA A 16 50.13 -36.94 5.09
C ALA A 16 50.01 -35.60 5.82
N GLY A 17 49.14 -34.73 5.32
CA GLY A 17 48.78 -33.46 5.93
C GLY A 17 47.32 -33.18 5.63
N THR A 18 46.45 -33.86 6.38
CA THR A 18 45.01 -33.69 6.40
C THR A 18 44.63 -32.30 6.92
N LEU A 19 43.79 -31.58 6.18
CA LEU A 19 42.84 -30.53 6.62
C LEU A 19 42.02 -30.15 5.38
N LEU A 20 41.09 -30.99 4.92
CA LEU A 20 39.68 -30.98 5.33
C LEU A 20 39.10 -29.58 5.48
N ALA A 21 38.47 -29.13 4.38
CA ALA A 21 37.21 -28.41 4.28
C ALA A 21 36.75 -27.58 5.50
N LEU A 22 36.79 -26.26 5.33
CA LEU A 22 35.87 -25.31 5.99
C LEU A 22 35.10 -24.55 4.90
N SER A 23 34.26 -25.30 4.18
CA SER A 23 33.16 -24.77 3.38
C SER A 23 31.88 -25.38 3.92
N ALA A 24 31.45 -24.94 5.10
CA ALA A 24 30.14 -25.21 5.67
C ALA A 24 29.84 -24.14 6.71
N GLY A 25 28.76 -23.38 6.51
CA GLY A 25 28.33 -22.38 7.47
C GLY A 25 27.44 -21.26 6.96
N GLN A 26 27.04 -21.25 5.68
CA GLN A 26 25.82 -20.53 5.28
C GLN A 26 24.75 -21.57 4.98
N THR A 27 24.23 -22.18 6.04
CA THR A 27 22.87 -22.70 5.96
C THR A 27 21.98 -21.47 5.85
N ALA A 28 21.63 -21.11 4.62
CA ALA A 28 20.42 -20.36 4.38
C ALA A 28 19.32 -21.13 5.10
N VAL A 29 18.89 -20.60 6.25
CA VAL A 29 17.60 -20.98 6.82
C VAL A 29 16.60 -20.40 5.82
N ALA A 30 16.33 -21.15 4.76
CA ALA A 30 15.09 -20.99 4.02
C ALA A 30 14.01 -21.34 5.03
N ALA A 31 13.60 -20.34 5.81
CA ALA A 31 12.36 -20.41 6.54
C ALA A 31 11.33 -20.77 5.47
N ARG A 32 10.76 -21.96 5.57
CA ARG A 32 9.48 -22.21 4.93
C ARG A 32 8.55 -21.19 5.55
N ALA A 33 8.34 -20.08 4.85
CA ALA A 33 7.19 -19.24 5.07
C ALA A 33 6.00 -20.19 5.04
N THR A 34 5.43 -20.47 6.21
CA THR A 34 4.08 -21.01 6.27
C THR A 34 3.25 -20.01 5.51
N ALA A 35 2.80 -20.39 4.32
CA ALA A 35 2.03 -19.57 3.41
C ALA A 35 1.00 -18.78 4.24
N ALA A 36 1.10 -17.45 4.19
CA ALA A 36 0.02 -16.60 4.62
C ALA A 36 -1.25 -17.03 3.87
N ASP A 37 -2.41 -16.90 4.52
CA ASP A 37 -3.66 -17.08 3.81
C ASP A 37 -3.72 -16.05 2.65
N PRO A 38 -4.08 -16.44 1.43
CA PRO A 38 -3.73 -15.71 0.22
C PRO A 38 -4.68 -14.52 -0.05
N ALA A 39 -4.09 -13.41 -0.51
CA ALA A 39 -4.70 -12.18 -1.03
C ALA A 39 -5.95 -12.34 -1.93
N PRO A 40 -6.05 -13.34 -2.83
CA PRO A 40 -7.16 -13.47 -3.76
C PRO A 40 -8.51 -13.63 -3.07
N ARG A 41 -8.53 -14.06 -1.79
CA ARG A 41 -9.78 -14.15 -1.04
C ARG A 41 -10.32 -12.80 -0.63
N THR A 42 -9.46 -11.81 -0.37
CA THR A 42 -9.89 -10.47 0.04
C THR A 42 -10.50 -9.74 -1.13
N ALA A 43 -9.77 -9.61 -2.26
CA ALA A 43 -10.30 -9.05 -3.51
C ALA A 43 -11.67 -9.65 -3.86
N VAL A 44 -11.73 -10.98 -4.00
CA VAL A 44 -12.97 -11.70 -4.33
C VAL A 44 -14.10 -11.40 -3.34
N THR A 45 -13.80 -11.27 -2.04
CA THR A 45 -14.82 -10.95 -1.04
C THR A 45 -15.31 -9.51 -1.15
N VAL A 46 -14.40 -8.56 -1.40
CA VAL A 46 -14.71 -7.14 -1.60
C VAL A 46 -15.53 -6.94 -2.87
N SER A 47 -15.06 -7.45 -4.02
CA SER A 47 -15.76 -7.35 -5.30
C SER A 47 -17.13 -8.03 -5.23
N ALA A 48 -17.25 -9.19 -4.58
CA ALA A 48 -18.55 -9.86 -4.39
C ALA A 48 -19.51 -9.03 -3.50
N ALA A 49 -18.99 -8.33 -2.48
CA ALA A 49 -19.79 -7.46 -1.64
C ALA A 49 -20.25 -6.20 -2.39
N GLN A 50 -19.37 -5.58 -3.18
CA GLN A 50 -19.71 -4.46 -4.06
C GLN A 50 -20.73 -4.87 -5.15
N ASP A 51 -20.55 -6.03 -5.82
CA ASP A 51 -21.52 -6.54 -6.81
C ASP A 51 -22.90 -6.79 -6.18
N GLN A 52 -22.92 -7.40 -4.99
CA GLN A 52 -24.18 -7.59 -4.24
C GLN A 52 -24.85 -6.24 -3.93
N ALA A 53 -24.08 -5.24 -3.51
CA ALA A 53 -24.57 -3.89 -3.25
C ALA A 53 -25.06 -3.21 -4.53
N ALA A 54 -24.33 -3.29 -5.64
CA ALA A 54 -24.70 -2.77 -6.95
C ALA A 54 -26.05 -3.33 -7.43
N ARG A 55 -26.24 -4.65 -7.36
CA ARG A 55 -27.53 -5.29 -7.70
C ARG A 55 -28.67 -4.81 -6.81
N ALA A 56 -28.42 -4.62 -5.52
CA ALA A 56 -29.43 -4.14 -4.57
C ALA A 56 -29.82 -2.69 -4.87
N VAL A 57 -28.84 -1.82 -5.12
CA VAL A 57 -29.05 -0.44 -5.53
C VAL A 57 -29.81 -0.39 -6.86
N ALA A 58 -29.41 -1.17 -7.88
CA ALA A 58 -30.09 -1.23 -9.17
C ALA A 58 -31.59 -1.51 -9.01
N ARG A 59 -31.95 -2.60 -8.32
CA ARG A 59 -33.36 -3.00 -8.09
C ARG A 59 -34.14 -1.94 -7.32
N SER A 60 -33.49 -1.25 -6.37
CA SER A 60 -34.14 -0.18 -5.60
C SER A 60 -34.54 1.03 -6.45
N LEU A 61 -33.91 1.25 -7.61
CA LEU A 61 -34.24 2.35 -8.53
C LEU A 61 -35.64 2.23 -9.14
N THR A 62 -36.38 1.14 -8.91
CA THR A 62 -37.81 1.05 -9.26
C THR A 62 -38.67 2.05 -8.48
N GLY A 63 -38.28 2.41 -7.25
CA GLY A 63 -38.95 3.43 -6.44
C GLY A 63 -38.63 4.86 -6.90
N SER A 64 -39.64 5.65 -7.27
CA SER A 64 -39.46 7.00 -7.80
C SER A 64 -38.84 7.99 -6.79
N THR A 65 -39.30 7.94 -5.53
CA THR A 65 -38.80 8.82 -4.46
C THR A 65 -37.33 8.55 -4.14
N TRP A 66 -36.95 7.28 -4.00
CA TRP A 66 -35.56 6.87 -3.78
C TRP A 66 -34.67 7.29 -4.95
N ARG A 67 -35.09 6.97 -6.18
CA ARG A 67 -34.35 7.32 -7.40
C ARG A 67 -34.05 8.81 -7.48
N ALA A 68 -35.04 9.67 -7.23
CA ALA A 68 -34.87 11.12 -7.24
C ALA A 68 -33.91 11.62 -6.14
N ARG A 69 -33.92 10.96 -4.97
CA ARG A 69 -32.98 11.28 -3.88
C ARG A 69 -31.55 10.90 -4.23
N LEU A 70 -31.34 9.69 -4.72
CA LEU A 70 -30.02 9.20 -5.12
C LEU A 70 -29.46 10.01 -6.30
N GLN A 71 -30.30 10.31 -7.30
CA GLN A 71 -29.95 11.20 -8.40
C GLN A 71 -29.50 12.58 -7.91
N ARG A 72 -30.24 13.18 -6.96
CA ARG A 72 -29.84 14.47 -6.40
C ARG A 72 -28.48 14.37 -5.71
N ALA A 73 -28.28 13.36 -4.88
CA ALA A 73 -27.02 13.16 -4.16
C ALA A 73 -25.83 13.02 -5.13
N ALA A 74 -25.95 12.17 -6.15
CA ALA A 74 -24.92 11.93 -7.16
C ALA A 74 -24.67 13.13 -8.10
N LEU A 75 -25.59 14.11 -8.14
CA LEU A 75 -25.38 15.36 -8.89
C LEU A 75 -24.72 16.46 -8.05
N THR A 76 -24.75 16.33 -6.72
CA THR A 76 -24.24 17.33 -5.76
C THR A 76 -22.95 16.93 -5.07
N SER A 77 -22.58 15.65 -5.13
CA SER A 77 -21.40 15.07 -4.49
C SER A 77 -20.79 14.10 -5.48
N ASP A 78 -19.46 14.07 -5.55
CA ASP A 78 -18.72 13.14 -6.41
C ASP A 78 -18.83 11.73 -5.85
N GLU A 79 -18.79 11.61 -4.52
CA GLU A 79 -19.08 10.38 -3.80
C GLU A 79 -20.29 10.50 -2.87
N VAL A 80 -21.13 9.46 -2.86
CA VAL A 80 -22.32 9.39 -2.01
C VAL A 80 -22.17 8.28 -0.97
N PRO A 81 -22.29 8.55 0.34
CA PRO A 81 -22.31 7.51 1.37
C PRO A 81 -23.63 6.72 1.30
N VAL A 82 -23.68 5.72 0.43
CA VAL A 82 -24.93 5.11 -0.04
C VAL A 82 -25.67 4.35 1.07
N THR A 83 -24.95 3.72 2.01
CA THR A 83 -25.54 3.08 3.19
C THR A 83 -26.23 4.09 4.10
N ALA A 84 -25.59 5.24 4.35
CA ALA A 84 -26.16 6.32 5.14
C ALA A 84 -27.38 6.94 4.45
N LEU A 85 -27.32 7.12 3.12
CA LEU A 85 -28.43 7.64 2.34
C LEU A 85 -29.63 6.69 2.35
N ALA A 86 -29.39 5.38 2.25
CA ALA A 86 -30.39 4.33 2.30
C ALA A 86 -31.00 4.14 3.70
N ALA A 87 -30.43 4.74 4.76
CA ALA A 87 -30.98 4.65 6.11
C ALA A 87 -32.41 5.20 6.23
N ARG A 88 -32.82 6.06 5.28
CA ARG A 88 -34.14 6.68 5.18
C ARG A 88 -35.11 5.91 4.27
N GLU A 89 -34.67 4.81 3.67
CA GLU A 89 -35.50 3.96 2.81
C GLU A 89 -36.20 2.85 3.61
N ALA A 90 -37.42 2.54 3.21
CA ALA A 90 -38.12 1.36 3.71
C ALA A 90 -37.69 0.11 2.91
N GLY A 91 -37.52 -1.02 3.60
CA GLY A 91 -37.23 -2.31 2.96
C GLY A 91 -35.78 -2.80 3.17
N PRO A 92 -35.35 -3.81 2.39
CA PRO A 92 -34.12 -4.56 2.68
C PRO A 92 -32.83 -3.84 2.28
N LEU A 93 -32.90 -2.76 1.48
CA LEU A 93 -31.71 -2.10 0.91
C LEU A 93 -30.68 -1.71 1.98
N LYS A 94 -31.11 -1.02 3.04
CA LYS A 94 -30.23 -0.63 4.15
C LYS A 94 -29.53 -1.83 4.78
N ALA A 95 -30.26 -2.92 5.01
CA ALA A 95 -29.71 -4.12 5.62
C ALA A 95 -28.71 -4.83 4.70
N THR A 96 -28.97 -4.85 3.39
CA THR A 96 -28.05 -5.38 2.38
C THR A 96 -26.77 -4.56 2.29
N LEU A 97 -26.87 -3.23 2.23
CA LEU A 97 -25.69 -2.36 2.17
C LEU A 97 -24.86 -2.46 3.45
N ALA A 98 -25.49 -2.39 4.63
CA ALA A 98 -24.77 -2.55 5.90
C ALA A 98 -24.13 -3.95 6.06
N ALA A 99 -24.68 -4.99 5.43
CA ALA A 99 -24.05 -6.31 5.41
C ALA A 99 -22.86 -6.37 4.46
N ALA A 100 -22.91 -5.67 3.33
CA ALA A 100 -21.78 -5.52 2.43
C ALA A 100 -20.64 -4.71 3.08
N ASP A 101 -20.94 -3.58 3.74
CA ASP A 101 -19.97 -2.82 4.54
C ASP A 101 -19.21 -3.73 5.53
N ARG A 102 -19.93 -4.52 6.35
CA ARG A 102 -19.29 -5.43 7.31
C ARG A 102 -18.40 -6.48 6.67
N ARG A 103 -18.76 -6.99 5.49
CA ARG A 103 -17.93 -7.97 4.77
C ARG A 103 -16.66 -7.33 4.24
N ILE A 104 -16.77 -6.13 3.69
CA ILE A 104 -15.64 -5.34 3.20
C ILE A 104 -14.69 -5.04 4.36
N THR A 105 -15.18 -4.45 5.45
CA THR A 105 -14.38 -4.15 6.65
C THR A 105 -13.66 -5.40 7.18
N ALA A 106 -14.36 -6.53 7.25
CA ALA A 106 -13.78 -7.79 7.73
C ALA A 106 -12.72 -8.36 6.76
N ALA A 107 -12.99 -8.32 5.45
CA ALA A 107 -12.07 -8.82 4.42
C ALA A 107 -10.76 -8.02 4.42
N LYS A 108 -10.84 -6.70 4.55
CA LYS A 108 -9.68 -5.80 4.60
C LYS A 108 -8.95 -5.80 5.97
N GLY A 109 -9.43 -6.59 6.94
CA GLY A 109 -8.81 -6.67 8.27
C GLY A 109 -8.98 -5.39 9.11
N LEU A 110 -9.93 -4.53 8.77
CA LEU A 110 -10.14 -3.24 9.42
C LEU A 110 -10.87 -3.38 10.76
N ASP A 111 -10.67 -2.39 11.63
CA ASP A 111 -11.39 -2.32 12.90
C ASP A 111 -12.80 -1.74 12.71
N ALA A 112 -13.70 -2.06 13.65
CA ALA A 112 -15.11 -1.65 13.57
C ALA A 112 -15.34 -0.12 13.59
N THR A 113 -14.30 0.65 13.92
CA THR A 113 -14.28 2.11 13.91
C THR A 113 -14.19 2.71 12.51
N ALA A 114 -13.82 1.93 11.48
CA ALA A 114 -13.75 2.39 10.09
C ALA A 114 -15.10 2.87 9.52
N GLY A 115 -16.21 2.51 10.16
CA GLY A 115 -17.54 2.99 9.76
C GLY A 115 -18.05 2.30 8.48
N SER A 116 -18.91 3.01 7.74
CA SER A 116 -19.43 2.53 6.45
C SER A 116 -18.56 3.05 5.32
N LEU A 117 -18.00 2.11 4.57
CA LEU A 117 -17.08 2.35 3.47
C LEU A 117 -17.82 2.43 2.14
N LEU A 118 -19.00 1.83 1.99
CA LEU A 118 -19.68 1.86 0.69
C LEU A 118 -19.98 3.29 0.21
N ARG A 119 -19.47 3.58 -0.99
CA ARG A 119 -19.72 4.79 -1.75
C ARG A 119 -20.47 4.48 -3.04
N LEU A 120 -21.12 5.50 -3.56
CA LEU A 120 -21.69 5.48 -4.89
C LEU A 120 -21.28 6.76 -5.59
N ARG A 121 -20.68 6.62 -6.77
CA ARG A 121 -20.30 7.74 -7.63
C ARG A 121 -20.93 7.61 -9.00
N LEU A 122 -20.93 8.70 -9.75
CA LEU A 122 -21.22 8.65 -11.17
C LEU A 122 -19.96 8.21 -11.90
N GLY A 123 -20.09 7.25 -12.83
CA GLY A 123 -18.93 6.66 -13.50
C GLY A 123 -18.04 7.66 -14.24
N ALA A 124 -18.62 8.72 -14.80
CA ALA A 124 -17.86 9.82 -15.39
C ALA A 124 -18.65 11.12 -15.34
N ASP A 125 -17.94 12.24 -15.26
CA ASP A 125 -18.56 13.58 -15.23
C ASP A 125 -19.40 13.90 -16.46
N ALA A 126 -19.00 13.38 -17.63
CA ALA A 126 -19.76 13.51 -18.88
C ALA A 126 -21.20 12.98 -18.77
N MET A 127 -21.46 12.03 -17.85
CA MET A 127 -22.78 11.44 -17.65
C MET A 127 -23.76 12.38 -16.92
N ARG A 128 -23.29 13.46 -16.28
CA ARG A 128 -24.15 14.34 -15.44
C ARG A 128 -25.29 14.96 -16.21
N ALA A 129 -25.07 15.34 -17.47
CA ALA A 129 -26.12 15.96 -18.30
C ALA A 129 -27.26 14.97 -18.59
N ALA A 130 -26.91 13.75 -19.00
CA ALA A 130 -27.89 12.69 -19.24
C ALA A 130 -28.62 12.29 -17.95
N LEU A 131 -27.91 12.25 -16.81
CA LEU A 131 -28.53 12.00 -15.51
C LEU A 131 -29.54 13.12 -15.15
N ARG A 132 -29.18 14.40 -15.31
CA ARG A 132 -30.08 15.55 -15.04
C ARG A 132 -31.34 15.53 -15.90
N SER A 133 -31.23 15.08 -17.16
CA SER A 133 -32.38 14.93 -18.07
C SER A 133 -33.37 13.82 -17.70
N GLY A 134 -33.06 13.03 -16.66
CA GLY A 134 -33.94 11.97 -16.15
C GLY A 134 -33.69 10.59 -16.75
N THR A 135 -32.58 10.39 -17.47
CA THR A 135 -32.18 9.05 -17.91
C THR A 135 -31.93 8.16 -16.71
N THR A 136 -32.66 7.04 -16.60
CA THR A 136 -32.43 6.08 -15.51
C THR A 136 -31.04 5.45 -15.65
N PRO A 137 -30.19 5.58 -14.64
CA PRO A 137 -28.84 5.03 -14.66
C PRO A 137 -28.86 3.50 -14.55
N TRP A 138 -27.82 2.86 -15.09
CA TRP A 138 -27.45 1.50 -14.68
C TRP A 138 -26.55 1.56 -13.44
N VAL A 139 -26.34 0.43 -12.78
CA VAL A 139 -25.47 0.35 -11.60
C VAL A 139 -24.48 -0.79 -11.76
N ALA A 140 -23.19 -0.50 -11.65
CA ALA A 140 -22.12 -1.50 -11.63
C ALA A 140 -21.38 -1.44 -10.28
N ALA A 141 -20.62 -2.48 -9.97
CA ALA A 141 -19.57 -2.41 -8.96
C ALA A 141 -18.30 -1.82 -9.59
N ALA A 142 -17.43 -1.22 -8.78
CA ALA A 142 -16.05 -0.96 -9.21
C ALA A 142 -15.32 -2.28 -9.50
N THR A 143 -14.26 -2.21 -10.29
CA THR A 143 -13.35 -3.32 -10.55
C THR A 143 -12.01 -3.03 -9.88
N SER A 144 -11.36 -4.08 -9.39
CA SER A 144 -10.01 -4.04 -8.82
C SER A 144 -8.96 -4.60 -9.79
N ASP A 145 -9.36 -4.94 -11.02
CA ASP A 145 -8.51 -5.56 -12.04
C ASP A 145 -8.32 -4.56 -13.19
N ASP A 146 -7.08 -4.12 -13.39
CA ASP A 146 -6.69 -3.11 -14.37
C ASP A 146 -6.81 -3.61 -15.81
N ASP A 147 -6.68 -4.93 -15.99
CA ASP A 147 -6.89 -5.60 -17.28
C ASP A 147 -8.38 -5.81 -17.59
N THR A 148 -9.29 -5.34 -16.74
CA THR A 148 -10.74 -5.45 -16.96
C THR A 148 -11.11 -4.83 -18.29
N ARG A 149 -11.46 -5.67 -19.28
CA ARG A 149 -11.99 -5.21 -20.57
C ARG A 149 -13.48 -4.91 -20.56
N THR A 150 -14.21 -5.52 -19.63
CA THR A 150 -15.67 -5.41 -19.60
C THR A 150 -16.20 -5.28 -18.19
N LEU A 151 -17.16 -4.37 -18.02
CA LEU A 151 -17.86 -4.15 -16.75
C LEU A 151 -19.31 -4.65 -16.82
N VAL A 152 -19.78 -5.34 -15.78
CA VAL A 152 -21.19 -5.75 -15.70
C VAL A 152 -21.99 -4.69 -14.93
N ALA A 153 -22.96 -4.09 -15.61
CA ALA A 153 -23.92 -3.16 -15.00
C ALA A 153 -25.34 -3.75 -14.95
N TYR A 154 -26.13 -3.34 -13.98
CA TYR A 154 -27.50 -3.81 -13.77
C TYR A 154 -28.50 -2.67 -13.98
N ASP A 155 -29.57 -2.95 -14.71
CA ASP A 155 -30.71 -2.03 -14.78
C ASP A 155 -31.67 -2.19 -13.60
N SER A 156 -32.67 -1.30 -13.52
CA SER A 156 -33.64 -1.32 -12.42
C SER A 156 -34.53 -2.57 -12.37
N ARG A 157 -34.55 -3.38 -13.43
CA ARG A 157 -35.24 -4.68 -13.46
C ARG A 157 -34.31 -5.84 -13.07
N GLY A 158 -33.05 -5.53 -12.77
CA GLY A 158 -32.02 -6.51 -12.44
C GLY A 158 -31.42 -7.22 -13.65
N ARG A 159 -31.65 -6.73 -14.87
CA ARG A 159 -31.00 -7.29 -16.07
C ARG A 159 -29.57 -6.78 -16.15
N SER A 160 -28.64 -7.68 -16.47
CA SER A 160 -27.23 -7.36 -16.71
C SER A 160 -27.04 -6.78 -18.10
N HIS A 161 -26.12 -5.82 -18.20
CA HIS A 161 -25.61 -5.21 -19.41
C HIS A 161 -24.09 -5.25 -19.32
N THR A 162 -23.44 -5.72 -20.37
CA THR A 162 -21.97 -5.67 -20.48
C THR A 162 -21.60 -4.33 -21.08
N LEU A 163 -20.73 -3.62 -20.38
CA LEU A 163 -20.12 -2.36 -20.80
C LEU A 163 -18.67 -2.62 -21.18
N ASP A 164 -18.15 -1.81 -22.10
CA ASP A 164 -16.71 -1.73 -22.32
C ASP A 164 -16.09 -0.89 -21.20
N ALA A 165 -14.97 -1.37 -20.65
CA ALA A 165 -14.29 -0.73 -19.53
C ALA A 165 -13.36 0.42 -19.96
N HIS A 166 -13.02 0.51 -21.25
CA HIS A 166 -12.19 1.59 -21.81
C HIS A 166 -13.03 2.64 -22.55
N ASP A 167 -14.25 2.30 -22.96
CA ASP A 167 -15.18 3.25 -23.58
C ASP A 167 -16.27 3.71 -22.59
N THR A 168 -16.21 4.97 -22.16
CA THR A 168 -17.22 5.56 -21.27
C THR A 168 -18.61 5.55 -21.94
N PRO A 169 -19.63 4.90 -21.34
CA PRO A 169 -20.95 4.80 -21.96
C PRO A 169 -21.72 6.14 -21.92
N ALA A 170 -22.48 6.41 -22.99
CA ALA A 170 -23.34 7.60 -23.04
C ALA A 170 -24.52 7.55 -22.04
N ARG A 171 -24.92 6.35 -21.62
CA ARG A 171 -25.92 6.17 -20.57
C ARG A 171 -25.24 6.35 -19.21
N PRO A 172 -25.85 7.11 -18.27
CA PRO A 172 -25.34 7.21 -16.91
C PRO A 172 -25.21 5.85 -16.22
N VAL A 173 -24.07 5.63 -15.57
CA VAL A 173 -23.80 4.46 -14.75
C VAL A 173 -23.41 4.94 -13.36
N TYR A 174 -24.08 4.44 -12.33
CA TYR A 174 -23.60 4.53 -10.96
C TYR A 174 -22.60 3.42 -10.70
N ILE A 175 -21.45 3.77 -10.15
CA ILE A 175 -20.45 2.82 -9.67
C ILE A 175 -20.61 2.72 -8.17
N VAL A 176 -20.82 1.51 -7.67
CA VAL A 176 -20.78 1.18 -6.25
C VAL A 176 -19.37 0.78 -5.91
N ASP A 177 -18.77 1.53 -5.01
CA ASP A 177 -17.37 1.43 -4.65
C ASP A 177 -17.20 1.49 -3.12
N ILE A 178 -15.95 1.52 -2.66
CA ILE A 178 -15.59 1.87 -1.28
C ILE A 178 -15.00 3.28 -1.23
N ASP A 179 -15.07 3.91 -0.06
CA ASP A 179 -14.30 5.10 0.29
C ASP A 179 -12.85 4.64 0.49
N GLY A 180 -12.08 4.64 -0.58
CA GLY A 180 -10.72 4.12 -0.62
C GLY A 180 -9.80 4.89 0.33
N SER A 181 -9.82 6.22 0.28
CA SER A 181 -9.18 7.10 1.26
C SER A 181 -9.48 6.74 2.73
N ALA A 182 -10.75 6.53 3.11
CA ALA A 182 -11.09 6.13 4.48
C ALA A 182 -10.66 4.69 4.80
N ALA A 183 -10.70 3.79 3.82
CA ALA A 183 -10.25 2.42 3.98
C ALA A 183 -8.73 2.35 4.18
N LEU A 184 -7.95 3.11 3.39
CA LEU A 184 -6.51 3.24 3.48
C LEU A 184 -6.10 3.83 4.84
N ALA A 185 -6.68 4.97 5.23
CA ALA A 185 -6.38 5.59 6.51
C ALA A 185 -6.62 4.63 7.70
N ALA A 186 -7.78 3.97 7.72
CA ALA A 186 -8.07 2.96 8.74
C ALA A 186 -7.14 1.73 8.67
N GLY A 187 -6.72 1.37 7.46
CA GLY A 187 -5.79 0.29 7.18
C GLY A 187 -4.39 0.56 7.71
N LEU A 188 -3.87 1.76 7.45
CA LEU A 188 -2.56 2.20 7.93
C LEU A 188 -2.53 2.33 9.47
N ASP A 189 -3.64 2.68 10.11
CA ASP A 189 -3.79 2.62 11.56
C ASP A 189 -3.65 1.18 12.08
N VAL A 190 -4.36 0.22 11.46
CA VAL A 190 -4.26 -1.20 11.81
C VAL A 190 -2.85 -1.73 11.58
N LEU A 191 -2.26 -1.42 10.43
CA LEU A 191 -0.89 -1.80 10.06
C LEU A 191 0.10 -1.27 11.11
N SER A 192 0.01 0.03 11.43
CA SER A 192 0.84 0.68 12.44
C SER A 192 0.74 0.04 13.82
N ASP A 193 -0.47 -0.23 14.30
CA ASP A 193 -0.73 -0.87 15.59
C ASP A 193 -0.21 -2.32 15.63
N ARG A 194 -0.39 -3.08 14.54
CA ARG A 194 0.14 -4.45 14.42
C ARG A 194 1.68 -4.45 14.38
N LEU A 195 2.31 -3.63 13.55
CA LEU A 195 3.77 -3.49 13.48
C LEU A 195 4.36 -3.12 14.85
N ASN A 196 3.73 -2.19 15.57
CA ASN A 196 4.13 -1.83 16.93
C ASN A 196 4.07 -3.05 17.88
N ARG A 197 2.97 -3.82 17.85
CA ARG A 197 2.87 -5.06 18.66
C ARG A 197 3.88 -6.13 18.29
N TYR A 198 4.32 -6.17 17.04
CA TYR A 198 5.40 -7.06 16.59
C TYR A 198 6.80 -6.55 16.96
N GLY A 199 6.93 -5.32 17.48
CA GLY A 199 8.22 -4.70 17.82
C GLY A 199 8.90 -4.01 16.63
N LEU A 200 8.20 -3.80 15.51
CA LEU A 200 8.70 -3.11 14.33
C LEU A 200 8.46 -1.59 14.35
N ARG A 201 8.06 -1.04 15.50
CA ARG A 201 8.13 0.39 15.78
C ARG A 201 8.90 0.58 17.08
N SER A 202 10.18 0.92 16.98
CA SER A 202 10.96 1.28 18.17
C SER A 202 10.35 2.51 18.83
N THR A 203 10.10 2.46 20.12
CA THR A 203 9.85 3.69 20.89
C THR A 203 11.14 4.51 20.90
N ALA A 204 11.02 5.84 20.76
CA ALA A 204 12.14 6.72 21.09
C ALA A 204 12.67 6.31 22.47
N PRO A 205 14.00 6.30 22.70
CA PRO A 205 14.52 5.89 23.99
C PRO A 205 13.87 6.73 25.09
N ASP A 206 13.30 6.06 26.10
CA ASP A 206 13.09 6.70 27.40
C ASP A 206 14.40 7.41 27.73
N ALA A 207 14.31 8.67 28.16
CA ALA A 207 15.45 9.50 28.50
C ALA A 207 16.30 8.82 29.60
N GLN A 208 17.18 7.91 29.22
CA GLN A 208 18.13 7.30 30.13
C GLN A 208 19.25 8.29 30.42
N PRO A 209 19.81 8.27 31.64
CA PRO A 209 20.64 9.35 32.15
C PRO A 209 21.91 9.46 31.30
N ARG A 210 22.15 10.68 30.80
CA ARG A 210 23.37 11.06 30.08
C ARG A 210 24.61 10.66 30.89
N VAL A 211 25.31 9.61 30.46
CA VAL A 211 26.73 9.42 30.76
C VAL A 211 27.53 9.90 29.56
N GLY A 212 28.47 10.79 29.86
CA GLY A 212 28.85 11.87 28.96
C GLY A 212 29.82 11.51 27.84
N HIS A 213 29.60 12.16 26.70
CA HIS A 213 30.68 12.68 25.87
C HIS A 213 30.37 14.14 25.51
N ALA A 214 31.38 14.99 25.70
CA ALA A 214 31.27 16.43 25.71
C ALA A 214 31.39 17.04 24.30
N ALA A 215 30.76 18.22 24.19
CA ALA A 215 31.01 19.32 23.25
C ALA A 215 30.41 19.22 21.83
N GLY A 216 29.24 19.85 21.69
CA GLY A 216 28.61 20.24 20.43
C GLY A 216 27.22 20.83 20.66
N ALA A 217 27.17 22.11 21.05
CA ALA A 217 26.00 23.00 21.10
C ALA A 217 24.61 22.35 21.32
N ARG A 218 24.25 22.08 22.58
CA ARG A 218 22.84 21.99 22.98
C ARG A 218 22.32 23.40 23.27
N THR A 219 21.83 24.09 22.24
CA THR A 219 20.92 25.23 22.42
C THR A 219 19.54 24.71 22.79
N ALA A 220 18.92 25.33 23.79
CA ALA A 220 17.54 25.07 24.18
C ALA A 220 16.59 25.40 23.03
N GLY A 221 15.68 24.46 22.74
CA GLY A 221 14.81 24.40 21.56
C GLY A 221 14.87 22.98 21.02
N GLY A 222 14.06 22.07 21.59
CA GLY A 222 13.95 20.69 21.09
C GLY A 222 13.50 20.70 19.63
N GLY A 223 13.85 19.67 18.87
CA GLY A 223 13.51 19.58 17.46
C GLY A 223 14.19 18.39 16.82
N PHE A 224 13.77 18.04 15.61
CA PHE A 224 14.26 16.87 14.90
C PHE A 224 14.41 17.16 13.41
N TRP A 225 15.33 16.42 12.78
CA TRP A 225 15.54 16.48 11.35
C TRP A 225 14.61 15.50 10.64
N THR A 226 14.16 15.90 9.46
CA THR A 226 13.29 15.11 8.59
C THR A 226 13.79 15.15 7.15
N SER A 227 13.33 14.19 6.35
CA SER A 227 13.31 14.33 4.90
C SER A 227 11.89 14.70 4.47
N ARG A 228 11.74 15.83 3.77
CA ARG A 228 10.46 16.36 3.29
C ARG A 228 10.34 16.18 1.77
N ILE A 229 9.21 15.65 1.31
CA ILE A 229 8.83 15.62 -0.10
C ILE A 229 8.26 16.98 -0.49
N THR A 230 8.88 17.62 -1.47
CA THR A 230 8.44 18.92 -2.02
C THR A 230 7.75 18.78 -3.37
N ALA A 231 8.04 17.69 -4.11
CA ALA A 231 7.33 17.33 -5.32
C ALA A 231 7.36 15.81 -5.55
N VAL A 232 6.33 15.26 -6.19
CA VAL A 232 6.22 13.82 -6.53
C VAL A 232 5.28 13.64 -7.73
N GLU A 233 5.55 12.62 -8.54
CA GLU A 233 4.78 12.25 -9.75
C GLU A 233 4.91 10.72 -9.98
N LEU A 234 3.84 10.11 -10.49
CA LEU A 234 3.78 8.74 -11.00
C LEU A 234 3.53 8.76 -12.51
N SER A 235 4.09 7.81 -13.25
CA SER A 235 4.16 7.86 -14.73
C SER A 235 3.06 7.08 -15.45
N ASP A 236 2.44 6.10 -14.81
CA ASP A 236 1.46 5.21 -15.43
C ASP A 236 0.51 4.65 -14.36
N ASP A 237 -0.79 4.78 -14.58
CA ASP A 237 -1.83 4.16 -13.75
C ASP A 237 -2.68 3.13 -14.52
N GLU A 238 -2.57 3.02 -15.85
CA GLU A 238 -3.40 2.18 -16.76
C GLU A 238 -4.89 1.95 -16.31
N GLU A 239 -5.53 2.90 -15.63
CA GLU A 239 -6.79 2.62 -14.92
C GLU A 239 -8.05 2.72 -15.80
N PRO A 240 -8.99 1.74 -15.74
CA PRO A 240 -10.32 1.87 -16.33
C PRO A 240 -11.12 3.04 -15.71
N TRP A 241 -12.04 3.67 -16.45
CA TRP A 241 -12.90 4.77 -15.92
C TRP A 241 -13.76 4.38 -14.69
N ALA A 242 -13.91 3.08 -14.46
CA ALA A 242 -14.65 2.51 -13.34
C ALA A 242 -13.77 2.19 -12.11
N LYS A 243 -12.45 2.33 -12.21
CA LYS A 243 -11.50 2.36 -11.09
C LYS A 243 -11.43 3.80 -10.55
N GLY A 244 -11.20 3.95 -9.26
CA GLY A 244 -11.43 5.18 -8.49
C GLY A 244 -10.34 6.22 -8.70
N ASP A 245 -10.01 6.96 -7.65
CA ASP A 245 -8.74 7.67 -7.55
C ASP A 245 -7.70 6.68 -6.96
N ALA A 246 -6.41 6.85 -7.26
CA ALA A 246 -5.37 6.00 -6.71
C ALA A 246 -5.14 6.27 -5.20
N GLU A 247 -5.05 5.21 -4.39
CA GLU A 247 -4.77 5.32 -2.96
C GLU A 247 -3.32 4.93 -2.63
N ILE A 248 -2.41 5.92 -2.63
CA ILE A 248 -0.98 5.69 -2.47
C ILE A 248 -0.51 5.82 -1.02
N TYR A 249 0.35 4.90 -0.60
CA TYR A 249 1.10 4.99 0.66
C TYR A 249 2.56 4.54 0.49
N THR A 250 3.41 4.88 1.46
CA THR A 250 4.82 4.48 1.46
C THR A 250 5.21 3.85 2.78
N LEU A 251 5.89 2.70 2.72
CA LEU A 251 6.52 2.04 3.84
C LEU A 251 7.97 2.51 3.94
N VAL A 252 8.27 3.36 4.93
CA VAL A 252 9.63 3.82 5.22
C VAL A 252 10.27 2.86 6.21
N THR A 253 11.36 2.21 5.83
CA THR A 253 12.02 1.19 6.65
C THR A 253 13.51 1.47 6.91
N GLY A 254 14.00 0.96 8.03
CA GLY A 254 15.38 1.12 8.46
C GLY A 254 15.58 0.46 9.82
N PHE A 255 16.59 0.88 10.57
CA PHE A 255 16.81 0.42 11.94
C PHE A 255 16.43 1.50 12.92
N GLY A 256 15.63 1.17 13.92
CA GLY A 256 15.33 2.05 15.04
C GLY A 256 16.52 2.25 15.96
N GLN A 257 16.40 3.18 16.91
CA GLN A 257 17.49 3.52 17.86
C GLN A 257 17.96 2.33 18.71
N ASP A 258 17.09 1.34 18.91
CA ASP A 258 17.37 0.07 19.60
C ASP A 258 18.08 -0.97 18.71
N GLY A 259 18.31 -0.66 17.43
CA GLY A 259 18.90 -1.58 16.45
C GLY A 259 17.93 -2.63 15.91
N ALA A 260 16.64 -2.59 16.28
CA ALA A 260 15.61 -3.41 15.66
C ALA A 260 15.18 -2.83 14.32
N VAL A 261 14.70 -3.67 13.40
CA VAL A 261 14.09 -3.18 12.16
C VAL A 261 12.84 -2.37 12.50
N ARG A 262 12.67 -1.26 11.81
CA ARG A 262 11.54 -0.34 11.93
C ARG A 262 10.83 -0.18 10.59
N VAL A 263 9.50 -0.07 10.62
CA VAL A 263 8.67 0.30 9.48
C VAL A 263 7.67 1.39 9.89
N ASP A 264 7.68 2.52 9.18
CA ASP A 264 6.74 3.63 9.33
C ASP A 264 5.92 3.78 8.05
N PRO A 265 4.62 3.46 8.08
CA PRO A 265 3.71 3.77 6.97
C PRO A 265 3.44 5.28 6.89
N VAL A 266 3.40 5.81 5.67
CA VAL A 266 3.13 7.21 5.34
C VAL A 266 2.07 7.26 4.25
N ASP A 267 0.89 7.77 4.58
CA ASP A 267 -0.21 8.01 3.65
C ASP A 267 0.13 9.14 2.67
N MET A 268 -0.22 9.02 1.38
CA MET A 268 -0.04 10.06 0.36
C MET A 268 -1.39 10.38 -0.31
N PRO A 269 -2.34 10.99 0.42
CA PRO A 269 -3.75 11.11 0.02
C PRO A 269 -4.01 12.18 -1.05
N TYR A 270 -2.96 12.57 -1.76
CA TYR A 270 -3.02 13.57 -2.83
C TYR A 270 -2.54 12.97 -4.15
N LEU A 271 -1.98 11.75 -4.17
CA LEU A 271 -1.31 11.19 -5.33
C LEU A 271 -2.31 10.36 -6.15
N ASP A 272 -3.32 11.06 -6.66
CA ASP A 272 -4.55 10.44 -7.16
C ASP A 272 -4.55 10.18 -8.68
N ASN A 273 -3.66 10.84 -9.43
CA ASN A 273 -3.63 10.80 -10.89
C ASN A 273 -2.19 10.62 -11.40
N ASP A 274 -2.00 9.79 -12.41
CA ASP A 274 -0.76 9.74 -13.17
C ASP A 274 -0.43 11.07 -13.87
N GLY A 275 0.84 11.23 -14.26
CA GLY A 275 1.35 12.40 -15.00
C GLY A 275 1.20 13.76 -14.28
N THR A 276 0.73 13.76 -13.03
CA THR A 276 0.46 14.96 -12.25
C THR A 276 1.57 15.19 -11.23
N VAL A 277 2.21 16.37 -11.32
CA VAL A 277 3.24 16.77 -10.36
C VAL A 277 2.61 17.42 -9.13
N TYR A 278 2.50 16.66 -8.05
CA TYR A 278 2.02 17.13 -6.76
C TYR A 278 3.12 17.84 -5.97
N ARG A 279 2.76 18.79 -5.10
CA ARG A 279 3.69 19.60 -4.29
C ARG A 279 3.28 19.68 -2.81
N PRO A 280 3.36 18.56 -2.08
CA PRO A 280 2.67 18.40 -0.80
C PRO A 280 3.38 19.06 0.39
N ASN A 281 4.70 19.26 0.33
CA ASN A 281 5.53 19.64 1.49
C ASN A 281 5.38 18.67 2.69
N GLN A 282 5.18 17.38 2.40
CA GLN A 282 4.94 16.34 3.39
C GLN A 282 6.25 15.78 3.96
N ILE A 283 6.29 15.51 5.26
CA ILE A 283 7.40 14.76 5.88
C ILE A 283 7.30 13.29 5.49
N LEU A 284 8.35 12.75 4.89
CA LEU A 284 8.48 11.32 4.58
C LEU A 284 9.19 10.56 5.71
N VAL A 285 10.31 11.09 6.20
CA VAL A 285 11.14 10.43 7.22
C VAL A 285 11.33 11.35 8.41
N ASN A 286 11.08 10.85 9.63
CA ASN A 286 11.54 11.48 10.86
C ASN A 286 12.79 10.78 11.38
N TRP A 287 13.95 11.44 11.24
CA TRP A 287 15.25 10.86 11.58
C TRP A 287 15.48 10.66 13.08
N SER A 288 14.65 11.23 13.98
CA SER A 288 14.75 10.90 15.41
C SER A 288 14.46 9.42 15.69
N ASN A 289 13.72 8.77 14.80
CA ASN A 289 13.26 7.40 14.97
C ASN A 289 14.26 6.35 14.46
N TYR A 290 15.29 6.76 13.70
CA TYR A 290 16.21 5.87 13.02
C TYR A 290 17.64 6.00 13.58
N LYS A 291 18.31 4.86 13.76
CA LYS A 291 19.70 4.78 14.22
C LYS A 291 20.69 5.31 13.20
N TYR A 292 20.43 5.05 11.91
CA TYR A 292 21.26 5.49 10.80
C TYR A 292 20.61 6.70 10.13
N ASP A 293 21.43 7.59 9.56
CA ASP A 293 20.97 8.68 8.67
C ASP A 293 20.58 8.13 7.28
N LEU A 294 20.13 6.86 7.21
CA LEU A 294 19.73 6.11 6.01
C LEU A 294 18.42 5.37 6.29
N ALA A 295 17.51 5.43 5.32
CA ALA A 295 16.26 4.68 5.30
C ALA A 295 15.94 4.27 3.86
N ASP A 296 15.10 3.25 3.73
CA ASP A 296 14.52 2.85 2.46
C ASP A 296 13.05 3.24 2.42
N ALA A 297 12.51 3.46 1.22
CA ALA A 297 11.10 3.74 1.01
C ALA A 297 10.54 2.79 -0.05
N VAL A 298 9.43 2.13 0.25
CA VAL A 298 8.67 1.31 -0.69
C VAL A 298 7.29 1.92 -0.84
N MET A 299 6.98 2.43 -2.03
CA MET A 299 5.69 3.03 -2.36
C MET A 299 4.76 1.96 -2.92
N MET A 300 3.53 1.98 -2.44
CA MET A 300 2.50 0.98 -2.63
C MET A 300 1.21 1.70 -2.99
N GLU A 301 0.36 1.04 -3.78
CA GLU A 301 -1.01 1.46 -4.03
C GLU A 301 -1.96 0.54 -3.25
N GLU A 302 -3.18 0.99 -3.03
CA GLU A 302 -4.25 0.22 -2.44
C GLU A 302 -5.30 -0.10 -3.51
N ASP A 303 -5.20 -1.28 -4.11
CA ASP A 303 -6.08 -1.76 -5.19
C ASP A 303 -7.45 -2.32 -4.72
N GLY A 304 -7.72 -2.24 -3.41
CA GLY A 304 -8.92 -2.77 -2.77
C GLY A 304 -8.82 -4.24 -2.29
N SER A 305 -7.75 -4.97 -2.61
CA SER A 305 -7.50 -6.36 -2.21
C SER A 305 -6.73 -6.50 -0.88
N THR A 306 -6.11 -5.44 -0.41
CA THR A 306 -5.25 -5.48 0.78
C THR A 306 -6.02 -5.80 2.07
N ASN A 307 -5.48 -6.74 2.85
CA ASN A 307 -5.82 -6.97 4.25
C ASN A 307 -4.65 -6.55 5.15
N TYR A 308 -4.84 -5.45 5.88
CA TYR A 308 -3.76 -4.80 6.64
C TYR A 308 -3.25 -5.60 7.83
N ARG A 309 -4.04 -6.54 8.37
CA ARG A 309 -3.57 -7.43 9.44
C ARG A 309 -2.64 -8.50 8.89
N ASP A 310 -2.98 -9.04 7.72
CA ASP A 310 -2.18 -10.03 7.04
C ASP A 310 -0.90 -9.40 6.47
N LEU A 311 -0.98 -8.20 5.90
CA LEU A 311 0.20 -7.40 5.50
C LEU A 311 1.17 -7.21 6.66
N ALA A 312 0.68 -6.72 7.80
CA ALA A 312 1.52 -6.47 8.97
C ALA A 312 2.21 -7.75 9.46
N LYS A 313 1.49 -8.88 9.44
CA LYS A 313 2.03 -10.19 9.83
C LYS A 313 3.10 -10.66 8.84
N ALA A 314 2.88 -10.46 7.54
CA ALA A 314 3.80 -10.87 6.50
C ALA A 314 5.12 -10.08 6.59
N ILE A 315 5.04 -8.75 6.66
CA ILE A 315 6.17 -7.84 6.94
C ILE A 315 6.91 -8.26 8.23
N ALA A 316 6.19 -8.49 9.33
CA ALA A 316 6.80 -8.91 10.60
C ALA A 316 7.53 -10.24 10.50
N THR A 317 6.99 -11.21 9.76
CA THR A 317 7.57 -12.55 9.63
C THR A 317 8.95 -12.50 8.98
N VAL A 318 9.14 -11.64 7.97
CA VAL A 318 10.44 -11.49 7.30
C VAL A 318 11.37 -10.58 8.10
N LEU A 319 10.92 -9.37 8.45
CA LEU A 319 11.81 -8.36 9.01
C LEU A 319 12.32 -8.68 10.41
N LEU A 320 11.57 -9.41 11.23
CA LEU A 320 12.03 -9.81 12.57
C LEU A 320 13.19 -10.81 12.55
N THR A 321 13.51 -11.40 11.39
CA THR A 321 14.70 -12.26 11.24
C THR A 321 15.97 -11.46 10.99
N ILE A 322 15.84 -10.18 10.63
CA ILE A 322 16.95 -9.29 10.30
C ILE A 322 17.35 -8.54 11.57
N THR A 323 18.65 -8.56 11.85
CA THR A 323 19.24 -7.85 12.99
C THR A 323 20.35 -6.94 12.51
N ASP A 324 20.51 -5.80 13.18
CA ASP A 324 21.60 -4.88 12.88
C ASP A 324 22.96 -5.51 13.20
N GLN A 325 23.83 -5.58 12.19
CA GLN A 325 25.18 -6.14 12.31
C GLN A 325 26.26 -5.07 12.49
N GLY A 326 25.89 -3.83 12.79
CA GLY A 326 26.80 -2.69 12.94
C GLY A 326 27.08 -1.93 11.64
N SER A 327 26.29 -2.21 10.59
CA SER A 327 26.31 -1.51 9.31
C SER A 327 24.90 -1.47 8.73
N TYR A 328 24.54 -0.40 8.02
CA TYR A 328 23.26 -0.32 7.33
C TYR A 328 23.17 -1.37 6.22
N ILE A 329 22.06 -2.09 6.20
CA ILE A 329 21.72 -3.09 5.18
C ILE A 329 20.38 -2.62 4.59
N PRO A 330 20.27 -2.42 3.26
CA PRO A 330 19.01 -2.10 2.62
C PRO A 330 17.96 -3.19 2.87
N LEU A 331 16.77 -2.76 3.21
CA LEU A 331 15.61 -3.56 3.58
C LEU A 331 14.50 -3.56 2.52
N VAL A 332 14.59 -2.75 1.44
CA VAL A 332 13.58 -2.77 0.34
C VAL A 332 13.26 -4.21 -0.08
N ASN A 333 14.26 -5.00 -0.47
CA ASN A 333 14.01 -6.36 -0.93
C ASN A 333 13.38 -7.24 0.15
N ALA A 334 13.73 -7.05 1.42
CA ALA A 334 13.12 -7.80 2.50
C ALA A 334 11.64 -7.40 2.74
N VAL A 335 11.27 -6.15 2.45
CA VAL A 335 9.86 -5.71 2.46
C VAL A 335 9.13 -6.29 1.26
N LEU A 336 9.69 -6.21 0.04
CA LEU A 336 9.09 -6.78 -1.16
C LEU A 336 8.90 -8.30 -1.02
N ASP A 337 9.92 -9.03 -0.54
CA ASP A 337 9.85 -10.48 -0.28
C ASP A 337 8.82 -10.85 0.81
N ALA A 338 8.44 -9.90 1.66
CA ALA A 338 7.45 -10.12 2.71
C ALA A 338 6.01 -9.99 2.20
N ILE A 339 5.80 -9.29 1.09
CA ILE A 339 4.48 -9.11 0.49
C ILE A 339 4.19 -10.38 -0.34
N PRO A 340 3.15 -11.17 -0.02
CA PRO A 340 2.90 -12.45 -0.70
C PRO A 340 2.71 -12.29 -2.21
N ASP A 341 3.25 -13.22 -3.03
CA ASP A 341 3.16 -13.25 -4.50
C ASP A 341 1.76 -12.93 -5.09
N ASP A 342 0.69 -13.30 -4.39
CA ASP A 342 -0.68 -13.05 -4.83
C ASP A 342 -1.14 -11.58 -4.66
N TRP A 343 -0.40 -10.75 -3.91
CA TRP A 343 -0.54 -9.28 -3.87
C TRP A 343 0.19 -8.63 -5.06
N TRP A 344 0.77 -9.43 -5.95
CA TRP A 344 1.46 -8.94 -7.15
C TRP A 344 0.77 -9.38 -8.43
N THR A 345 -0.30 -10.18 -8.30
CA THR A 345 -1.01 -10.77 -9.43
C THR A 345 -2.28 -9.94 -9.62
N ASP A 346 -2.31 -9.12 -10.67
CA ASP A 346 -3.27 -8.04 -10.99
C ASP A 346 -2.72 -6.64 -10.60
N ASP A 347 -1.59 -6.19 -11.21
CA ASP A 347 -0.91 -4.89 -10.96
C ASP A 347 -1.94 -3.73 -10.82
N PRO A 348 -1.80 -2.78 -9.86
CA PRO A 348 -0.60 -2.30 -9.18
C PRO A 348 -0.68 -2.35 -7.64
N ASP A 349 0.16 -3.17 -7.00
CA ASP A 349 0.34 -3.22 -5.53
C ASP A 349 1.81 -2.94 -5.13
N TYR A 350 2.65 -2.52 -6.09
CA TYR A 350 3.98 -1.95 -5.85
C TYR A 350 4.27 -0.89 -6.89
N VAL A 351 4.39 0.34 -6.45
CA VAL A 351 4.52 1.50 -7.32
C VAL A 351 5.98 1.73 -7.66
N ASP A 352 6.81 1.95 -6.63
CA ASP A 352 8.25 2.15 -6.79
C ASP A 352 9.01 2.03 -5.46
N SER A 353 10.33 2.04 -5.50
CA SER A 353 11.18 2.01 -4.30
C SER A 353 12.41 2.90 -4.41
N TRP A 354 12.86 3.40 -3.25
CA TRP A 354 14.07 4.18 -3.11
C TRP A 354 14.96 3.55 -2.05
N TYR A 355 16.13 3.11 -2.48
CA TYR A 355 17.14 2.51 -1.63
C TYR A 355 18.02 3.60 -1.03
N THR A 356 18.34 3.48 0.26
CA THR A 356 19.34 4.27 0.98
C THR A 356 19.12 5.78 0.88
N LEU A 357 17.87 6.24 1.02
CA LEU A 357 17.57 7.66 1.19
C LEU A 357 18.31 8.18 2.41
N ALA A 358 19.14 9.20 2.21
CA ALA A 358 19.94 9.79 3.27
C ALA A 358 19.25 11.02 3.87
N ARG A 359 19.49 11.29 5.17
CA ARG A 359 19.02 12.54 5.80
C ARG A 359 19.50 13.80 5.09
N SER A 360 20.68 13.75 4.47
CA SER A 360 21.27 14.88 3.74
C SER A 360 20.81 14.97 2.29
N ASP A 361 19.96 14.06 1.81
CA ASP A 361 19.54 14.06 0.42
C ASP A 361 18.76 15.32 0.05
N THR A 362 19.10 15.86 -1.11
CA THR A 362 18.45 17.03 -1.73
C THR A 362 18.20 16.77 -3.21
N GLY A 363 17.11 17.33 -3.72
CA GLY A 363 16.75 17.27 -5.14
C GLY A 363 15.97 16.01 -5.52
N THR A 364 15.84 15.80 -6.82
CA THR A 364 15.05 14.69 -7.38
C THR A 364 15.73 13.34 -7.15
N ARG A 365 14.93 12.35 -6.79
CA ARG A 365 15.28 10.94 -6.65
C ARG A 365 14.30 10.13 -7.47
N TYR A 366 14.83 9.37 -8.42
CA TYR A 366 14.05 8.46 -9.24
C TYR A 366 13.93 7.12 -8.53
N GLY A 367 12.75 6.52 -8.59
CA GLY A 367 12.54 5.20 -8.04
C GLY A 367 13.25 4.12 -8.86
N ALA A 368 13.49 2.97 -8.25
CA ALA A 368 14.22 1.86 -8.83
C ALA A 368 13.43 1.11 -9.94
N ARG A 369 12.09 1.07 -9.87
CA ARG A 369 11.20 0.57 -10.94
C ARG A 369 11.11 1.57 -12.09
N GLY A 370 11.37 2.85 -11.80
CA GLY A 370 11.32 3.93 -12.78
C GLY A 370 9.89 4.38 -13.11
N ASN A 371 8.92 4.05 -12.24
CA ASN A 371 7.53 4.48 -12.38
C ASN A 371 7.32 5.86 -11.76
N GLY A 372 8.04 6.20 -10.70
CA GLY A 372 7.88 7.46 -9.98
C GLY A 372 9.17 8.22 -9.72
N TRP A 373 9.03 9.50 -9.38
CA TRP A 373 10.10 10.30 -8.82
C TRP A 373 9.60 11.19 -7.70
N MET A 374 10.48 11.52 -6.76
CA MET A 374 10.20 12.52 -5.72
C MET A 374 11.36 13.50 -5.56
N THR A 375 11.06 14.75 -5.23
CA THR A 375 12.05 15.76 -4.82
C THR A 375 12.04 15.86 -3.31
N VAL A 376 13.19 15.56 -2.70
CA VAL A 376 13.36 15.57 -1.24
C VAL A 376 14.31 16.68 -0.80
N GLU A 377 14.15 17.13 0.43
CA GLU A 377 15.10 18.01 1.10
C GLU A 377 15.14 17.78 2.62
N PRO A 378 16.26 18.09 3.29
CA PRO A 378 16.32 18.07 4.75
C PRO A 378 15.48 19.22 5.32
N TYR A 379 14.62 18.90 6.27
CA TYR A 379 13.78 19.89 6.94
C TYR A 379 13.86 19.73 8.47
N PHE A 380 14.15 20.81 9.18
CA PHE A 380 14.21 20.80 10.64
C PHE A 380 12.86 21.22 11.23
N VAL A 381 12.28 20.34 12.05
CA VAL A 381 11.05 20.62 12.80
C VAL A 381 11.45 21.11 14.19
N GLN A 382 11.07 22.33 14.53
CA GLN A 382 11.29 22.93 15.83
C GLN A 382 10.12 22.61 16.79
N GLU A 383 10.42 22.18 18.00
CA GLU A 383 9.48 22.03 19.11
C GLU A 383 9.18 23.42 19.70
N LEU A 384 7.89 23.69 19.99
CA LEU A 384 7.41 24.98 20.51
C LEU A 384 7.33 25.01 22.03
#